data_AF-A0A7X6YWZ7-F1
#
_entry.id   AF-A0A7X6YWZ7-F1
#
_cell.length_a   1.000
_cell.length_b   1.000
_cell.length_c   1.000
_cell.angle_alpha   90.00
_cell.angle_beta   90.00
_cell.angle_gamma   90.00
#
_symmetry.space_group_name_H-M   'P 1'
#
loop_
_entity.id
_entity.type
_entity.pdbx_description
1 polymer ?
#
loop_
_entity_poly.entity_id
_entity_poly.type
_entity_poly.pdbx_seq_one_letter_code
_entity_poly.pdbx_strand_id
1 'polypeptide(L)'
;LKTLRVDGSQAVQHEQISLLVFPGLLITFRERRDDLFDSLSQRLVQGRGRIRSLGSDYLAFVVMDSVADRYFSLTDALEETIKAV
;
A
#
# COMPACT_ATOMS: atom_id res chain seq x y z
N LEU A 1 1.20 7.52 7.42
CA LEU A 1 2.18 7.04 6.43
C LEU A 1 2.18 8.01 5.27
N LYS A 2 3.36 8.44 4.81
CA LYS A 2 3.49 9.08 3.49
C LYS A 2 3.81 7.96 2.49
N THR A 3 3.31 8.03 1.28
CA THR A 3 3.65 7.18 0.14
C THR A 3 4.00 8.06 -1.06
N LEU A 4 4.70 7.48 -2.03
CA LEU A 4 5.24 8.16 -3.20
C LEU A 4 4.81 7.40 -4.46
N ARG A 5 4.36 8.11 -5.49
CA ARG A 5 3.98 7.55 -6.80
C ARG A 5 4.66 8.34 -7.92
N VAL A 6 5.02 7.67 -9.02
CA VAL A 6 5.47 8.33 -10.26
C VAL A 6 4.30 8.36 -11.24
N ASP A 7 4.01 9.55 -11.78
CA ASP A 7 3.02 9.77 -12.84
C ASP A 7 3.70 9.78 -14.24
N GLY A 8 2.92 9.69 -15.32
CA GLY A 8 3.38 9.64 -16.73
C GLY A 8 4.24 10.83 -17.20
N SER A 9 4.45 11.83 -16.34
CA SER A 9 5.38 12.96 -16.53
C SER A 9 6.69 12.82 -15.73
N GLN A 10 6.99 11.64 -15.16
CA GLN A 10 8.08 11.40 -14.19
C GLN A 10 8.01 12.23 -12.90
N ALA A 11 6.86 12.86 -12.61
CA ALA A 11 6.68 13.61 -11.37
C ALA A 11 6.37 12.66 -10.21
N VAL A 12 7.20 12.70 -9.17
CA VAL A 12 6.94 11.99 -7.91
C VAL A 12 5.87 12.75 -7.12
N GLN A 13 4.70 12.15 -6.95
CA GLN A 13 3.62 12.69 -6.12
C GLN A 13 3.62 12.01 -4.76
N HIS A 14 3.56 12.82 -3.71
CA HIS A 14 3.33 12.35 -2.35
C HIS A 14 1.83 12.10 -2.14
N GLU A 15 1.50 10.96 -1.56
CA GLU A 15 0.15 10.68 -1.05
C GLU A 15 0.23 10.33 0.43
N GLN A 16 -0.77 10.76 1.20
CA GLN A 16 -0.85 10.42 2.62
C GLN A 16 -1.89 9.31 2.87
N ILE A 17 -1.47 8.33 3.67
CA ILE A 17 -2.32 7.26 4.19
C ILE A 17 -2.30 7.29 5.71
N SER A 18 -3.45 7.50 6.34
CA SER A 18 -3.59 7.46 7.80
C SER A 18 -4.30 6.18 8.21
N LEU A 19 -3.89 5.59 9.34
CA LEU A 19 -4.47 4.36 9.87
C LEU A 19 -4.94 4.60 11.31
N LEU A 20 -6.14 4.12 11.64
CA LEU A 20 -6.63 4.00 13.01
C LEU A 20 -6.88 2.51 13.30
N VAL A 21 -6.19 1.99 14.32
CA VAL A 21 -6.24 0.58 14.72
C VAL A 21 -6.97 0.48 16.05
N PHE A 22 -8.06 -0.27 16.06
CA PHE A 22 -8.82 -0.63 17.25
C PHE A 22 -8.91 -2.17 17.35
N PRO A 23 -9.28 -2.74 18.50
CA PRO A 23 -9.54 -4.18 18.59
C PRO A 23 -10.62 -4.61 17.59
N GLY A 24 -10.25 -5.47 16.63
CA GLY A 24 -11.18 -5.98 15.60
C GLY A 24 -11.58 -4.99 14.49
N LEU A 25 -11.02 -3.78 14.46
CA LEU A 25 -11.35 -2.76 13.46
C LEU A 25 -10.10 -2.00 13.00
N LEU A 26 -9.95 -1.87 11.69
CA LEU A 26 -8.94 -1.03 11.05
C LEU A 26 -9.64 -0.03 10.13
N ILE A 27 -9.36 1.25 10.31
CA ILE A 27 -9.85 2.32 9.44
C ILE A 27 -8.65 2.94 8.73
N THR A 28 -8.75 3.09 7.41
CA THR A 28 -7.73 3.76 6.60
C THR A 28 -8.31 4.99 5.92
N PHE A 29 -7.57 6.09 5.92
CA PHE A 29 -7.88 7.31 5.19
C PHE A 29 -6.82 7.49 4.10
N ARG A 30 -7.28 7.72 2.88
CA ARG A 30 -6.43 7.94 1.70
C ARG A 30 -6.89 9.21 0.99
N GLU A 31 -5.95 9.97 0.47
CA GLU A 31 -6.26 11.21 -0.29
C GLU A 31 -6.85 10.89 -1.66
N ARG A 32 -6.51 9.72 -2.23
CA ARG A 32 -7.03 9.26 -3.52
C ARG A 32 -7.39 7.78 -3.46
N ARG A 33 -8.31 7.41 -4.36
CA ARG A 33 -8.70 6.01 -4.56
C ARG A 33 -7.79 5.40 -5.62
N ASP A 34 -6.99 4.44 -5.21
CA ASP A 34 -6.04 3.73 -6.06
C ASP A 34 -6.08 2.21 -5.81
N ASP A 35 -5.22 1.50 -6.55
CA ASP A 35 -5.07 0.05 -6.62
C ASP A 35 -4.30 -0.57 -5.45
N LEU A 36 -3.73 0.25 -4.55
CA LEU A 36 -2.84 -0.19 -3.48
C LEU A 36 -3.44 -1.30 -2.59
N PHE A 37 -4.76 -1.27 -2.34
CA PHE A 37 -5.45 -2.22 -1.47
C PHE A 37 -6.27 -3.28 -2.21
N ASP A 38 -6.19 -3.34 -3.54
CA ASP A 38 -6.97 -4.31 -4.31
C ASP A 38 -6.51 -5.74 -4.03
N SER A 39 -5.20 -5.97 -3.95
CA SER A 39 -4.61 -7.26 -3.57
C SER A 39 -5.03 -7.67 -2.16
N LEU A 40 -5.05 -6.72 -1.23
CA LEU A 40 -5.47 -6.93 0.16
C LEU A 40 -6.96 -7.28 0.25
N SER A 41 -7.80 -6.56 -0.51
CA SER A 41 -9.25 -6.81 -0.59
C SER A 41 -9.54 -8.19 -1.18
N GLN A 42 -8.84 -8.59 -2.23
CA GLN A 42 -8.98 -9.94 -2.80
C GLN A 42 -8.57 -11.02 -1.81
N ARG A 43 -7.46 -10.84 -1.07
CA ARG A 43 -7.02 -11.78 -0.03
C ARG A 43 -8.06 -11.92 1.08
N LEU A 44 -8.67 -10.81 1.51
CA LEU A 44 -9.76 -10.82 2.47
C LEU A 44 -10.97 -11.60 1.95
N VAL A 45 -11.42 -11.34 0.72
CA VAL A 45 -12.59 -12.01 0.11
C VAL A 45 -12.34 -13.51 -0.02
N GLN A 46 -11.20 -13.90 -0.58
CA GLN A 46 -10.86 -15.31 -0.85
C GLN A 46 -10.45 -16.08 0.42
N GLY A 47 -10.19 -15.40 1.53
CA GLY A 47 -9.74 -16.02 2.77
C GLY A 47 -8.38 -16.73 2.66
N ARG A 48 -7.52 -16.30 1.73
CA ARG A 48 -6.18 -16.89 1.58
C ARG A 48 -5.25 -16.44 2.70
N GLY A 49 -4.54 -17.40 3.29
CA GLY A 49 -3.54 -17.14 4.32
C GLY A 49 -4.15 -16.80 5.68
N ARG A 50 -3.44 -15.99 6.47
CA ARG A 50 -3.81 -15.69 7.87
C ARG A 50 -4.62 -14.41 8.07
N ILE A 51 -5.00 -13.74 6.98
CA ILE A 51 -5.61 -12.39 7.04
C ILE A 51 -7.01 -12.36 7.66
N ARG A 52 -7.74 -13.49 7.65
CA ARG A 52 -9.05 -13.64 8.32
C ARG A 52 -8.96 -14.27 9.70
N SER A 53 -7.88 -14.98 9.99
CA SER A 53 -7.68 -15.68 11.27
C SER A 53 -6.98 -14.82 12.32
N LEU A 54 -6.30 -13.76 11.90
CA LEU A 54 -5.57 -12.83 12.76
C LEU A 54 -6.36 -11.53 12.95
N GLY A 55 -6.03 -10.79 14.01
CA GLY A 55 -6.73 -9.58 14.40
C GLY A 55 -6.42 -8.35 13.52
N SER A 56 -6.91 -7.21 13.98
CA SER A 56 -6.71 -5.91 13.34
C SER A 56 -5.25 -5.44 13.35
N ASP A 57 -4.45 -5.94 14.28
CA ASP A 57 -2.99 -5.77 14.36
C ASP A 57 -2.29 -6.36 13.14
N TYR A 58 -2.64 -7.59 12.77
CA TYR A 58 -2.11 -8.22 11.56
C TYR A 58 -2.61 -7.51 10.30
N LEU A 59 -3.89 -7.10 10.28
CA LEU A 59 -4.41 -6.34 9.15
C LEU A 59 -3.67 -5.01 8.95
N ALA A 60 -3.34 -4.31 10.05
CA ALA A 60 -2.53 -3.09 10.00
C ALA A 60 -1.12 -3.37 9.48
N PHE A 61 -0.50 -4.48 9.90
CA PHE A 61 0.78 -4.93 9.34
C PHE A 61 0.71 -5.16 7.83
N VAL A 62 -0.30 -5.86 7.33
CA VAL A 62 -0.46 -6.12 5.88
C VAL A 62 -0.67 -4.82 5.11
N VAL A 63 -1.41 -3.85 5.66
CA VAL A 63 -1.54 -2.53 5.02
C VAL A 63 -0.19 -1.81 4.94
N MET A 64 0.62 -1.85 5.99
CA MET A 64 1.96 -1.25 5.98
C MET A 64 2.89 -1.95 4.98
N ASP A 65 2.82 -3.27 4.87
CA ASP A 65 3.57 -4.08 3.91
C ASP A 65 3.25 -3.67 2.46
N SER A 66 1.96 -3.52 2.13
CA SER A 66 1.55 -3.03 0.79
C SER A 66 2.06 -1.62 0.48
N VAL A 67 2.15 -0.75 1.49
CA VAL A 67 2.75 0.59 1.33
C VAL A 67 4.26 0.49 1.08
N ALA A 68 4.96 -0.41 1.77
CA ALA A 68 6.39 -0.64 1.58
C ALA A 68 6.69 -1.22 0.18
N ASP A 69 5.89 -2.19 -0.29
CA ASP A 69 6.00 -2.75 -1.64
C ASP A 69 5.94 -1.67 -2.72
N ARG A 70 5.09 -0.65 -2.52
CA ARG A 70 4.96 0.48 -3.45
C ARG A 70 6.26 1.28 -3.57
N TYR A 71 7.01 1.43 -2.47
CA TYR A 71 8.31 2.11 -2.50
C TYR A 71 9.36 1.32 -3.26
N PHE A 72 9.34 -0.01 -3.17
CA PHE A 72 10.22 -0.85 -3.97
C PHE A 72 9.90 -0.70 -5.47
N SER A 73 8.63 -0.82 -5.86
CA SER A 73 8.23 -0.63 -7.27
C SER A 73 8.60 0.77 -7.79
N LEU A 74 8.50 1.80 -6.96
CA LEU A 74 8.92 3.15 -7.30
C LEU A 74 10.43 3.23 -7.55
N THR A 75 11.21 2.59 -6.68
CA THR A 75 12.67 2.60 -6.75
C THR A 75 13.14 1.87 -8.01
N ASP A 76 12.55 0.72 -8.33
CA ASP A 76 12.83 -0.02 -9.56
C ASP A 76 12.55 0.82 -10.82
N ALA A 77 11.42 1.56 -10.83
CA ALA A 77 11.07 2.46 -11.94
C ALA A 77 12.06 3.63 -12.08
N LEU A 78 12.56 4.17 -10.97
CA LEU A 78 13.58 5.21 -10.97
C LEU A 78 14.92 4.67 -11.46
N GLU A 79 15.32 3.45 -11.07
CA GLU A 79 16.54 2.81 -11.56
C GLU A 79 16.51 2.62 -13.08
N GLU A 80 15.39 2.14 -13.63
CA GLU A 80 15.24 1.97 -15.08
C GLU A 80 15.33 3.31 -15.83
N THR A 81 14.75 4.36 -15.25
CA THR A 81 14.83 5.72 -15.81
C THR A 81 16.27 6.23 -15.82
N ILE A 82 17.04 6.00 -14.75
CA ILE A 82 18.46 6.40 -14.67
C ILE A 82 19.31 5.64 -15.68
N LYS A 83 19.06 4.34 -15.90
CA LYS A 83 19.82 3.52 -16.87
C LYS A 83 19.54 3.90 -18.33
N ALA A 84 18.38 4.50 -18.60
CA ALA A 84 17.98 4.94 -19.94
C ALA A 84 18.61 6.28 -20.36
N VAL A 85 19.34 6.95 -19.46
CA VAL A 85 20.12 8.18 -19.70
C VAL A 85 21.59 7.83 -19.95
#